data_AF-A0A3D1HX11-F1
#
_entry.id   AF-A0A3D1HX11-F1
#
_cell.length_a   1.000
_cell.length_b   1.000
_cell.length_c   1.000
_cell.angle_alpha   90.00
_cell.angle_beta   90.00
_cell.angle_gamma   90.00
#
_symmetry.space_group_name_H-M   'P 1'
#
loop_
_entity.id
_entity.type
_entity.pdbx_description
1 polymer ?
#
loop_
_entity_poly.entity_id
_entity_poly.type
_entity_poly.pdbx_seq_one_letter_code
_entity_poly.pdbx_strand_id
1 'polypeptide(L)'
;MKVNFKKLDKNAHAPTYGSEYAAGADIYALTNGETVKFVPGETKMIHTGLAMEIPEGYAGLIYARSGIASKRGLAPANKVGVVDSDYRGEFMVSLHNHSESEQEIADGERIAQLVITPFLKADFNECDELSDTKRGSGGFGSTGKK
;
A
#
# COMPACT_ATOMS: atom_id res chain seq x y z
N MET A 1 -3.12 9.42 18.24
CA MET A 1 -3.56 8.04 17.95
C MET A 1 -2.37 7.10 18.15
N LYS A 2 -2.58 5.87 18.64
CA LYS A 2 -1.54 4.84 18.75
C LYS A 2 -1.96 3.63 17.91
N VAL A 3 -0.99 2.98 17.25
CA VAL A 3 -1.18 1.73 16.51
C VAL A 3 -0.25 0.70 17.16
N ASN A 4 -0.82 -0.37 17.70
CA ASN A 4 -0.02 -1.46 18.24
C ASN A 4 0.52 -2.30 17.08
N PHE A 5 1.79 -2.69 17.14
CA PHE A 5 2.36 -3.63 16.17
C PHE A 5 3.13 -4.74 16.89
N LYS A 6 3.20 -5.90 16.24
CA LYS A 6 3.96 -7.07 16.66
C LYS A 6 4.91 -7.45 15.55
N LYS A 7 6.18 -7.64 15.90
CA LYS A 7 7.14 -8.34 15.04
C LYS A 7 6.85 -9.85 15.08
N LEU A 8 6.54 -10.42 13.92
CA LEU A 8 6.38 -11.86 13.72
C LEU A 8 7.73 -12.54 13.54
N ASP A 9 8.72 -11.79 13.05
CA ASP A 9 10.12 -12.19 12.97
C ASP A 9 11.01 -11.19 13.72
N LYS A 10 12.04 -11.67 14.41
CA LYS A 10 12.98 -10.84 15.19
C LYS A 10 13.74 -9.82 14.33
N ASN A 11 13.97 -10.13 13.05
CA ASN A 11 14.70 -9.30 12.09
C ASN A 11 13.78 -8.27 11.40
N ALA A 12 12.47 -8.33 11.62
CA ALA A 12 11.54 -7.35 11.09
C ALA A 12 11.88 -5.94 11.60
N HIS A 13 11.66 -4.93 10.77
CA HIS A 13 11.90 -3.52 11.12
C HIS A 13 10.59 -2.85 11.55
N ALA A 14 10.62 -2.04 12.62
CA ALA A 14 9.45 -1.23 12.97
C ALA A 14 9.19 -0.19 11.87
N PRO A 15 7.93 0.16 11.55
CA PRO A 15 7.64 1.25 10.63
C PRO A 15 8.22 2.56 11.15
N THR A 16 8.74 3.42 10.26
CA THR A 16 9.29 4.73 10.66
C THR A 16 8.84 5.86 9.76
N TYR A 17 8.67 7.05 10.31
CA TYR A 17 8.41 8.25 9.52
C TYR A 17 9.71 8.85 9.02
N GLY A 18 9.80 9.13 7.72
CA GLY A 18 11.01 9.68 7.10
C GLY A 18 11.30 11.14 7.44
N SER A 19 10.33 11.88 7.97
CA SER A 19 10.45 13.26 8.44
C SER A 19 9.35 13.59 9.46
N GLU A 20 9.47 14.74 10.12
CA GLU A 20 8.51 15.21 11.13
C GLU A 20 7.05 15.26 10.62
N TYR A 21 6.87 15.62 9.35
CA TYR A 21 5.55 15.81 8.72
C TYR A 21 5.23 14.75 7.67
N ALA A 22 5.97 13.63 7.66
CA ALA A 22 5.69 12.54 6.74
C ALA A 22 4.29 11.94 7.01
N ALA A 23 3.47 11.84 5.97
CA ALA A 23 2.14 11.25 6.09
C ALA A 23 2.19 9.71 6.22
N GLY A 24 3.14 9.07 5.54
CA GLY A 24 3.32 7.62 5.51
C GLY A 24 4.53 7.17 6.31
N ALA A 25 4.39 6.07 7.05
CA ALA A 25 5.49 5.37 7.68
C ALA A 25 6.10 4.36 6.69
N ASP A 26 7.41 4.41 6.48
CA ASP A 26 8.15 3.48 5.63
C ASP A 26 7.98 2.03 6.15
N ILE A 27 7.69 1.11 5.22
CA ILE A 27 7.58 -0.34 5.44
C ILE A 27 8.77 -1.02 4.76
N TYR A 28 9.34 -2.01 5.46
CA TYR A 28 10.62 -2.63 5.12
C TYR A 28 10.41 -4.05 4.62
N ALA A 29 11.21 -4.46 3.64
CA ALA A 29 11.30 -5.85 3.22
C ALA A 29 11.94 -6.70 4.32
N LEU A 30 11.39 -7.89 4.53
CA LEU A 30 12.00 -8.97 5.29
C LEU A 30 12.26 -10.13 4.33
N THR A 31 13.52 -10.34 3.98
CA THR A 31 13.96 -11.36 3.02
C THR A 31 15.05 -12.26 3.62
N ASN A 32 15.24 -12.22 4.94
CA ASN A 32 16.18 -13.07 5.69
C ASN A 32 17.63 -13.00 5.17
N GLY A 33 18.08 -11.80 4.80
CA GLY A 33 19.42 -11.56 4.25
C GLY A 33 19.57 -11.83 2.76
N GLU A 34 18.52 -12.27 2.06
CA GLU A 34 18.56 -12.53 0.61
C GLU A 34 18.15 -11.30 -0.21
N THR A 35 18.78 -11.11 -1.37
CA THR A 35 18.33 -10.13 -2.36
C THR A 35 17.26 -10.74 -3.26
N VAL A 36 16.08 -10.13 -3.29
CA VAL A 36 14.96 -10.57 -4.14
C VAL A 36 15.01 -9.86 -5.47
N LYS A 37 15.23 -10.63 -6.55
CA LYS A 37 15.23 -10.12 -7.92
C LYS A 37 13.85 -10.16 -8.56
N PHE A 38 13.59 -9.27 -9.51
CA PHE A 38 12.36 -9.17 -10.29
C PHE A 38 12.71 -9.02 -11.76
N VAL A 39 12.30 -9.97 -12.60
CA VAL A 39 12.36 -9.76 -14.05
C VAL A 39 11.27 -8.76 -14.48
N PRO A 40 11.39 -8.12 -15.67
CA PRO A 40 10.35 -7.23 -16.18
C PRO A 40 8.96 -7.89 -16.18
N GLY A 41 7.95 -7.20 -15.65
CA GLY A 41 6.57 -7.69 -15.53
C GLY A 41 6.33 -8.71 -14.41
N GLU A 42 7.34 -9.06 -13.63
CA GLU A 42 7.19 -10.01 -12.52
C GLU A 42 6.53 -9.35 -11.30
N THR A 43 5.71 -10.14 -10.61
CA THR A 43 5.14 -9.79 -9.31
C THR A 43 5.63 -10.77 -8.25
N LYS A 44 6.12 -10.27 -7.12
CA LYS A 44 6.45 -11.10 -5.95
C LYS A 44 5.81 -10.54 -4.69
N MET A 45 5.38 -11.44 -3.82
CA MET A 45 4.94 -11.10 -2.47
C MET A 45 6.16 -10.94 -1.58
N ILE A 46 6.30 -9.77 -0.95
CA ILE A 46 7.40 -9.45 -0.04
C ILE A 46 6.87 -9.39 1.39
N HIS A 47 7.47 -10.21 2.25
CA HIS A 47 7.19 -10.24 3.67
C HIS A 47 7.73 -8.96 4.35
N THR A 48 7.10 -8.58 5.46
CA THR A 48 7.57 -7.48 6.32
C THR A 48 7.86 -7.94 7.73
N GLY A 49 7.34 -9.11 8.12
CA GLY A 49 7.38 -9.64 9.46
C GLY A 49 6.58 -8.81 10.47
N LEU A 50 5.60 -8.02 10.03
CA LEU A 50 4.79 -7.17 10.89
C LEU A 50 3.31 -7.56 10.86
N ALA A 51 2.71 -7.69 12.04
CA ALA A 51 1.27 -7.62 12.22
C ALA A 51 0.94 -6.33 12.98
N MET A 52 -0.14 -5.64 12.63
CA MET A 52 -0.53 -4.39 13.29
C MET A 52 -2.03 -4.35 13.58
N GLU A 53 -2.38 -3.62 14.62
CA GLU A 53 -3.74 -3.34 15.04
C GLU A 53 -4.12 -1.93 14.60
N ILE A 54 -4.70 -1.82 13.42
CA ILE A 54 -5.27 -0.56 12.95
C ILE A 54 -6.53 -0.26 13.80
N PRO A 55 -6.67 0.95 14.38
CA PRO A 55 -7.83 1.30 15.18
C PRO A 55 -9.14 1.26 14.38
N GLU A 56 -10.24 0.91 15.05
CA GLU A 56 -11.59 0.96 14.44
C GLU A 56 -11.90 2.38 13.92
N GLY A 57 -12.58 2.45 12.77
CA GLY A 57 -12.85 3.70 12.06
C GLY A 57 -11.68 4.19 11.19
N TYR A 58 -10.56 3.47 11.18
CA TYR A 58 -9.40 3.74 10.33
C TYR A 58 -9.02 2.54 9.47
N ALA A 59 -8.43 2.83 8.31
CA ALA A 59 -7.81 1.84 7.43
C ALA A 59 -6.32 2.15 7.30
N GLY A 60 -5.52 1.09 7.15
CA GLY A 60 -4.11 1.20 6.77
C GLY A 60 -3.98 1.14 5.26
N LEU A 61 -3.49 2.21 4.64
CA LEU A 61 -3.28 2.27 3.19
C LEU A 61 -1.80 2.14 2.85
N ILE A 62 -1.44 1.06 2.17
CA ILE A 62 -0.08 0.77 1.72
C ILE A 62 0.11 1.35 0.31
N TYR A 63 0.92 2.39 0.22
CA TYR A 63 1.25 3.11 -1.01
C TYR A 63 2.67 2.79 -1.49
N ALA A 64 2.87 2.97 -2.80
CA ALA A 64 4.22 3.02 -3.36
C ALA A 64 5.02 4.19 -2.76
N ARG A 65 6.34 4.00 -2.61
CA ARG A 65 7.25 5.12 -2.38
C ARG A 65 7.57 5.79 -3.72
N SER A 66 7.50 7.12 -3.80
CA SER A 66 7.67 7.83 -5.07
C SER A 66 9.04 7.53 -5.72
N GLY A 67 10.10 7.43 -4.92
CA GLY A 67 11.45 7.15 -5.41
C GLY A 67 11.59 5.75 -6.01
N ILE A 68 11.03 4.72 -5.36
CA ILE A 68 11.12 3.34 -5.87
C ILE A 68 10.26 3.15 -7.12
N ALA A 69 9.06 3.74 -7.15
CA ALA A 69 8.18 3.68 -8.30
C ALA A 69 8.74 4.44 -9.52
N SER A 70 9.19 5.68 -9.35
CA SER A 70 9.61 6.52 -10.48
C SER A 70 11.00 6.20 -11.02
N LYS A 71 11.95 5.77 -10.17
CA LYS A 71 13.33 5.50 -10.61
C LYS A 71 13.56 4.05 -11.00
N ARG A 72 12.77 3.13 -10.42
CA ARG A 72 13.00 1.68 -10.53
C ARG A 72 11.80 0.92 -11.10
N GLY A 73 10.65 1.56 -11.26
CA GLY A 73 9.44 0.92 -11.77
C GLY A 73 8.82 -0.10 -10.79
N LEU A 74 9.29 -0.18 -9.55
CA LEU A 74 8.70 -1.08 -8.55
C LEU A 74 7.56 -0.38 -7.80
N ALA A 75 6.39 -1.00 -7.77
CA ALA A 75 5.24 -0.50 -7.04
C ALA A 75 4.34 -1.63 -6.55
N PRO A 76 3.47 -1.41 -5.54
CA PRO A 76 2.46 -2.38 -5.17
C PRO A 76 1.60 -2.79 -6.38
N ALA A 77 1.50 -4.09 -6.63
CA ALA A 77 0.78 -4.65 -7.78
C ALA A 77 -0.72 -4.29 -7.72
N ASN A 78 -1.28 -4.34 -6.51
CA ASN A 78 -2.64 -3.92 -6.17
C ASN A 78 -2.84 -2.40 -6.10
N LYS A 79 -1.82 -1.61 -6.48
CA LYS A 79 -1.79 -0.13 -6.48
C LYS A 79 -1.81 0.45 -5.06
N VAL A 80 -2.89 0.25 -4.33
CA VAL A 80 -3.02 0.62 -2.92
C VAL A 80 -3.47 -0.62 -2.16
N GLY A 81 -2.66 -1.05 -1.18
CA GLY A 81 -3.11 -2.06 -0.23
C GLY A 81 -4.05 -1.44 0.78
N VAL A 82 -5.23 -2.01 0.97
CA VAL A 82 -6.16 -1.63 2.03
C VAL A 82 -6.03 -2.68 3.13
N VAL A 83 -5.75 -2.22 4.35
CA VAL A 83 -5.64 -3.07 5.53
C VAL A 83 -6.71 -2.69 6.54
N ASP A 84 -7.57 -3.65 6.84
CA ASP A 84 -8.73 -3.48 7.70
C ASP A 84 -8.36 -3.43 9.19
N SER A 85 -9.21 -2.80 10.00
CA SER A 85 -9.00 -2.65 11.45
C SER A 85 -9.08 -3.97 12.23
N ASP A 86 -9.71 -5.00 11.67
CA ASP A 86 -9.83 -6.34 12.26
C ASP A 86 -8.77 -7.32 11.73
N TYR A 87 -7.93 -6.91 10.77
CA TYR A 87 -6.83 -7.74 10.29
C TYR A 87 -5.72 -7.84 11.34
N ARG A 88 -5.26 -9.07 11.61
CA ARG A 88 -4.16 -9.37 12.55
C ARG A 88 -3.07 -10.27 11.95
N GLY A 89 -3.15 -10.52 10.64
CA GLY A 89 -2.13 -11.25 9.91
C GLY A 89 -0.92 -10.39 9.58
N GLU A 90 0.02 -10.97 8.83
CA GLU A 90 1.19 -10.25 8.36
C GLU A 90 0.85 -9.25 7.25
N PHE A 91 1.37 -8.04 7.38
CA PHE A 91 1.26 -7.01 6.35
C PHE A 91 2.28 -7.32 5.26
N MET A 92 1.89 -8.05 4.23
CA MET A 92 2.77 -8.33 3.08
C MET A 92 2.57 -7.29 1.97
N VAL A 93 3.61 -7.08 1.16
CA VAL A 93 3.56 -6.14 0.03
C VAL A 93 3.81 -6.90 -1.27
N SER A 94 2.79 -7.01 -2.11
CA SER A 94 2.95 -7.53 -3.47
C SER A 94 3.61 -6.47 -4.35
N LEU A 95 4.88 -6.58 -4.67
CA LEU A 95 5.58 -5.65 -5.58
C LEU A 95 5.58 -6.17 -7.01
N HIS A 96 5.36 -5.27 -7.96
CA HIS A 96 5.43 -5.54 -9.39
C HIS A 96 6.49 -4.67 -10.05
N ASN A 97 7.23 -5.25 -10.99
CA ASN A 97 8.21 -4.54 -11.80
C ASN A 97 7.61 -4.03 -13.11
N HIS A 98 7.27 -2.74 -13.15
CA HIS A 98 6.77 -2.04 -14.33
C HIS A 98 7.87 -1.57 -15.30
N SER A 99 9.14 -1.77 -14.97
CA SER A 99 10.26 -1.38 -15.82
C SER A 99 10.58 -2.45 -16.87
N GLU A 100 11.40 -2.09 -17.86
CA GLU A 100 11.92 -3.00 -18.87
C GLU A 100 13.25 -3.67 -18.46
N SER A 101 13.72 -3.43 -17.22
CA SER A 101 14.97 -3.98 -16.70
C SER A 101 14.76 -4.82 -15.44
N GLU A 102 15.70 -5.71 -15.14
CA GLU A 102 15.73 -6.43 -13.87
C GLU A 102 15.85 -5.44 -12.69
N GLN A 103 15.09 -5.69 -11.64
CA GLN A 103 15.12 -4.92 -10.39
C GLN A 103 15.40 -5.83 -9.21
N GLU A 104 15.92 -5.29 -8.11
CA GLU A 104 16.22 -6.08 -6.92
C GLU A 104 15.91 -5.37 -5.61
N ILE A 105 15.41 -6.08 -4.63
CA ILE A 105 15.15 -5.56 -3.29
C ILE A 105 16.09 -6.25 -2.31
N ALA A 106 16.85 -5.46 -1.56
CA ALA A 106 17.68 -5.98 -0.49
C ALA A 106 16.87 -6.17 0.80
N ASP A 107 17.34 -7.05 1.68
CA ASP A 107 16.77 -7.20 3.02
C ASP A 107 16.82 -5.88 3.79
N GLY A 108 15.73 -5.55 4.48
CA GLY A 108 15.60 -4.27 5.19
C GLY A 108 15.47 -3.04 4.27
N GLU A 109 15.31 -3.19 2.96
CA GLU A 109 15.03 -2.06 2.08
C GLU A 109 13.59 -1.53 2.32
N ARG A 110 13.42 -0.21 2.25
CA ARG A 110 12.12 0.45 2.36
C ARG A 110 11.34 0.34 1.05
N ILE A 111 10.33 -0.50 1.01
CA ILE A 111 9.63 -0.91 -0.22
C ILE A 111 8.28 -0.22 -0.44
N ALA A 112 7.61 0.19 0.64
CA ALA A 112 6.29 0.81 0.61
C ALA A 112 6.14 1.79 1.77
N GLN A 113 5.02 2.49 1.85
CA GLN A 113 4.69 3.34 2.99
C GLN A 113 3.24 3.12 3.43
N LEU A 114 3.01 3.08 4.73
CA LEU A 114 1.69 2.93 5.35
C LEU A 114 1.15 4.29 5.79
N VAL A 115 -0.02 4.67 5.29
CA VAL A 115 -0.78 5.84 5.74
C VAL A 115 -2.01 5.36 6.49
N ILE A 116 -2.25 5.89 7.69
CA ILE A 116 -3.48 5.61 8.45
C ILE A 116 -4.50 6.69 8.13
N THR A 117 -5.66 6.30 7.62
CA THR A 117 -6.73 7.23 7.23
C THR A 117 -8.05 6.85 7.88
N PRO A 118 -8.88 7.81 8.32
CA PRO A 118 -10.27 7.50 8.65
C PRO A 118 -11.02 7.02 7.41
N PHE A 119 -12.02 6.16 7.60
CA PHE A 119 -12.94 5.74 6.55
C PHE A 119 -14.39 5.81 7.04
N LEU A 120 -15.33 5.85 6.09
CA LEU A 120 -16.76 5.78 6.36
C LEU A 120 -17.28 4.42 5.91
N LYS A 121 -18.05 3.75 6.77
CA LYS A 121 -18.81 2.56 6.39
C LYS A 121 -20.18 3.01 5.89
N ALA A 122 -20.45 2.80 4.60
CA ALA A 122 -21.77 3.09 4.02
C ALA A 122 -22.76 1.96 4.34
N ASP A 123 -24.04 2.33 4.47
CA ASP A 123 -25.16 1.42 4.39
C ASP A 123 -25.76 1.52 2.98
N PHE A 124 -25.67 0.44 2.21
CA PHE A 124 -26.07 0.44 0.80
C PHE A 124 -27.57 0.10 0.69
N ASN A 125 -28.34 1.02 0.11
CA ASN A 125 -29.76 0.84 -0.15
C ASN A 125 -30.03 0.77 -1.67
N GLU A 126 -30.55 -0.35 -2.15
CA GLU A 126 -30.97 -0.53 -3.54
C GLU A 126 -32.25 0.28 -3.84
N CYS A 127 -32.34 0.88 -5.03
CA CYS A 127 -33.50 1.69 -5.45
C CYS A 127 -33.67 1.66 -6.99
N ASP A 128 -34.89 1.91 -7.46
CA ASP A 128 -35.22 1.87 -8.89
C ASP A 128 -34.62 3.05 -9.69
N GLU A 129 -34.50 4.23 -9.08
CA GLU A 129 -34.01 5.45 -9.75
C GLU A 129 -33.11 6.29 -8.83
N LEU A 130 -32.14 7.02 -9.42
CA LEU A 130 -31.27 7.98 -8.73
C LEU A 130 -31.69 9.42 -9.07
N SER A 131 -31.44 10.36 -8.15
CA SER A 131 -31.70 11.79 -8.40
C SER A 131 -30.77 12.37 -9.47
N ASP A 132 -31.29 13.27 -10.30
CA ASP A 132 -30.51 13.96 -11.35
C ASP A 132 -29.41 14.86 -10.78
N THR A 133 -28.29 14.94 -11.51
CA THR A 133 -27.20 15.90 -11.26
C THR A 133 -26.70 16.52 -12.56
N LYS A 134 -26.01 17.66 -12.47
CA LYS A 134 -25.40 18.30 -13.66
C LYS A 134 -24.42 17.39 -14.42
N ARG A 135 -23.79 16.42 -13.76
CA ARG A 135 -22.86 15.47 -14.40
C ARG A 135 -23.58 14.29 -15.03
N GLY A 136 -24.71 13.86 -14.46
CA GLY A 136 -25.47 12.69 -14.92
C GLY A 136 -24.59 11.45 -15.09
N SER A 137 -24.73 10.76 -16.22
CA SER A 137 -23.95 9.58 -16.61
C SER A 137 -22.56 9.90 -17.22
N GLY A 138 -22.11 11.16 -17.22
CA GLY A 138 -20.84 11.55 -17.80
C GLY A 138 -19.60 11.06 -17.01
N GLY A 139 -18.75 10.25 -17.65
CA GLY A 139 -17.49 9.74 -17.09
C GLY A 139 -16.38 9.56 -18.14
N PHE A 140 -15.23 9.01 -17.75
CA PHE A 140 -14.14 8.59 -18.67
C PHE A 140 -13.64 9.68 -19.64
N GLY A 141 -13.35 10.88 -19.13
CA GLY A 141 -12.88 12.00 -19.96
C GLY A 141 -14.00 12.82 -20.60
N SER A 142 -15.23 12.72 -20.07
CA SER A 142 -16.39 13.51 -20.52
C SER A 142 -16.23 15.04 -20.43
N THR A 143 -15.21 15.53 -19.72
CA THR A 143 -14.87 16.97 -19.63
C THR A 143 -13.76 17.41 -20.59
N GLY A 144 -13.24 16.51 -21.44
CA GLY A 144 -12.36 16.84 -22.56
C GLY A 144 -11.00 16.12 -22.58
N LYS A 145 -10.54 15.85 -23.81
CA LYS A 145 -9.12 15.72 -24.17
C LYS A 145 -8.73 17.06 -24.80
N LYS A 146 -7.72 17.74 -24.28
CA LYS A 146 -6.98 18.72 -25.08
C LYS A 146 -6.03 17.96 -26.00
#